data_AF-A0A199UZ87-F1
#
_entry.id   AF-A0A199UZ87-F1
#
_cell.length_a   1.000
_cell.length_b   1.000
_cell.length_c   1.000
_cell.angle_alpha   90.00
_cell.angle_beta   90.00
_cell.angle_gamma   90.00
#
_symmetry.space_group_name_H-M   'P 1'
#
loop_
_entity.id
_entity.type
_entity.pdbx_description
1 polymer ?
#
loop_
_entity_poly.entity_id
_entity_poly.type
_entity_poly.pdbx_seq_one_letter_code
_entity_poly.pdbx_strand_id
1 'polypeptide(L)'
;MEESKMGSEGTFRAILAILQWWGFNVTVIIMNKWIFQGICGESICFRISNIDNSSRDAAEILIEGTTAVELSSGLHWYLKYWTGAHISWDKTGGVQIASVPSPGSLPRVDAQSVKVERPVPWNYYQNVVTSSYSFVWWDWKRWEKEIDWMALQGVNLPLAFTGQEAIWQKGFNVSSEDLYGFFGGPAFLAWSRMGNLHGWGGPLSQNWLDQQLKLQKRILSHMVELGMTPGILWMGIRDGAVRIFLVHQILCLLKWERHLSSSKLKNMVM
;
A
#
# COMPACT_ATOMS: atom_id res chain seq x y z
N MET A 1 1.32 16.99 -22.55
CA MET A 1 2.72 16.53 -22.36
C MET A 1 3.14 16.91 -20.94
N GLU A 2 2.54 16.29 -19.92
CA GLU A 2 2.87 16.56 -18.51
C GLU A 2 2.32 15.48 -17.54
N GLU A 3 2.23 14.22 -17.99
CA GLU A 3 1.74 13.09 -17.15
C GLU A 3 2.81 12.01 -16.90
N SER A 4 4.04 12.16 -17.39
CA SER A 4 5.04 11.07 -17.40
C SER A 4 6.09 11.09 -16.28
N LYS A 5 6.11 12.10 -15.39
CA LYS A 5 7.11 12.18 -14.30
C LYS A 5 6.64 11.63 -12.94
N MET A 6 5.33 11.58 -12.68
CA MET A 6 4.80 11.33 -11.34
C MET A 6 4.83 9.85 -10.91
N GLY A 7 5.00 8.89 -11.84
CA GLY A 7 4.97 7.45 -11.55
C GLY A 7 6.32 6.79 -11.23
N SER A 8 7.45 7.38 -11.64
CA SER A 8 8.78 6.76 -11.44
C SER A 8 9.43 7.11 -10.10
N GLU A 9 9.22 8.34 -9.61
CA GLU A 9 9.83 8.81 -8.36
C GLU A 9 9.13 8.21 -7.12
N GLY A 10 7.80 8.09 -7.15
CA GLY A 10 7.02 7.47 -6.06
C GLY A 10 7.33 5.97 -5.89
N THR A 11 7.40 5.24 -7.01
CA THR A 11 7.82 3.82 -7.01
C THR A 11 9.22 3.65 -6.42
N PHE A 12 10.17 4.50 -6.82
CA PHE A 12 11.54 4.46 -6.32
C PHE A 12 11.62 4.81 -4.82
N ARG A 13 10.88 5.82 -4.37
CA ARG A 13 10.79 6.19 -2.94
C ARG A 13 10.16 5.07 -2.11
N ALA A 14 9.12 4.40 -2.61
CA ALA A 14 8.45 3.33 -1.90
C ALA A 14 9.34 2.08 -1.78
N ILE A 15 10.06 1.70 -2.85
CA ILE A 15 11.03 0.59 -2.78
C ILE A 15 12.25 0.98 -1.91
N LEU A 16 12.72 2.23 -2.00
CA LEU A 16 13.78 2.72 -1.12
C LEU A 16 13.33 2.75 0.34
N ALA A 17 12.06 3.06 0.63
CA ALA A 17 11.49 2.97 1.97
C ALA A 17 11.50 1.52 2.46
N ILE A 18 11.12 0.54 1.62
CA ILE A 18 11.26 -0.89 1.93
C ILE A 18 12.73 -1.26 2.20
N LEU A 19 13.68 -0.76 1.42
CA LEU A 19 15.10 -1.05 1.65
C LEU A 19 15.64 -0.40 2.94
N GLN A 20 15.24 0.84 3.22
CA GLN A 20 15.66 1.63 4.38
C GLN A 20 15.04 1.15 5.69
N TRP A 21 13.78 0.73 5.69
CA TRP A 21 13.08 0.26 6.89
C TRP A 21 13.51 -1.14 7.32
N TRP A 22 13.90 -1.99 6.36
CA TRP A 22 14.22 -3.39 6.60
C TRP A 22 15.73 -3.65 6.72
N GLY A 23 16.57 -2.61 6.71
CA GLY A 23 18.00 -2.71 7.03
C GLY A 23 18.83 -3.45 5.98
N PHE A 24 18.36 -3.50 4.74
CA PHE A 24 19.11 -4.13 3.66
C PHE A 24 20.26 -3.22 3.22
N ASN A 25 21.49 -3.53 3.66
CA ASN A 25 22.70 -3.10 2.94
C ASN A 25 22.79 -3.94 1.67
N VAL A 26 21.99 -3.62 0.65
CA VAL A 26 22.05 -4.26 -0.66
C VAL A 26 22.02 -3.17 -1.73
N THR A 27 23.01 -3.14 -2.61
CA THR A 27 22.99 -2.30 -3.82
C THR A 27 22.08 -2.96 -4.85
N VAL A 28 20.78 -2.64 -4.82
CA VAL A 28 19.83 -3.05 -5.86
C VAL A 28 19.78 -1.95 -6.92
N ILE A 29 20.21 -2.27 -8.14
CA ILE A 29 20.07 -1.38 -9.30
C ILE A 29 18.62 -1.51 -9.79
N ILE A 30 17.76 -0.58 -9.37
CA ILE A 30 16.34 -0.55 -9.75
C ILE A 30 16.20 0.34 -11.00
N MET A 31 15.81 -0.25 -12.13
CA MET A 31 15.61 0.47 -13.39
C MET A 31 14.13 0.78 -13.69
N ASN A 32 13.92 1.83 -14.49
CA ASN A 32 12.67 2.56 -14.67
C ASN A 32 11.57 1.80 -15.45
N LYS A 33 10.31 1.98 -15.04
CA LYS A 33 9.06 1.32 -15.49
C LYS A 33 8.78 1.33 -17.00
N TRP A 34 9.32 2.28 -17.76
CA TRP A 34 8.93 2.53 -19.16
C TRP A 34 9.74 1.74 -20.22
N ILE A 35 10.85 1.09 -19.85
CA ILE A 35 11.62 0.23 -20.77
C ILE A 35 11.03 -1.19 -20.84
N PHE A 36 10.19 -1.58 -19.88
CA PHE A 36 9.92 -3.00 -19.57
C PHE A 36 8.51 -3.52 -19.84
N GLN A 37 7.61 -2.72 -20.42
CA GLN A 37 6.34 -3.24 -20.97
C GLN A 37 6.55 -4.33 -22.04
N GLY A 38 7.76 -4.48 -22.59
CA GLY A 38 8.09 -5.54 -23.56
C GLY A 38 8.51 -6.90 -22.99
N ILE A 39 8.94 -7.01 -21.71
CA ILE A 39 9.56 -8.25 -21.20
C ILE A 39 8.56 -9.26 -20.63
N CYS A 40 7.49 -8.79 -19.97
CA CYS A 40 6.42 -9.69 -19.52
C CYS A 40 5.34 -9.95 -20.58
N GLY A 41 5.38 -9.26 -21.74
CA GLY A 41 4.27 -9.27 -22.70
C GLY A 41 3.01 -8.68 -22.08
N GLU A 42 1.90 -9.41 -22.13
CA GLU A 42 0.61 -9.01 -21.53
C GLU A 42 0.45 -9.42 -20.05
N SER A 43 1.34 -10.27 -19.51
CA SER A 43 1.21 -10.78 -18.14
C SER A 43 1.86 -9.86 -17.10
N ILE A 44 1.35 -9.90 -15.86
CA ILE A 44 1.96 -9.22 -14.73
C ILE A 44 3.00 -10.16 -14.13
N CYS A 45 4.27 -9.76 -14.15
CA CYS A 45 5.38 -10.63 -13.77
C CYS A 45 6.54 -9.87 -13.12
N PHE A 46 7.40 -10.61 -12.43
CA PHE A 46 8.75 -10.17 -12.08
C PHE A 46 9.81 -11.12 -12.64
N ARG A 47 11.02 -10.61 -12.81
CA ARG A 47 12.19 -11.35 -13.29
C ARG A 47 13.41 -11.03 -12.44
N ILE A 48 14.23 -12.05 -12.20
CA ILE A 48 15.48 -11.96 -11.44
C ILE A 48 16.61 -12.50 -12.33
N SER A 49 17.70 -11.75 -12.50
CA SER A 49 18.84 -12.15 -13.32
C SER A 49 20.17 -11.66 -12.74
N ASN A 50 21.26 -12.29 -13.14
CA ASN A 50 22.61 -11.82 -12.80
C ASN A 50 23.04 -10.68 -13.76
N ILE A 51 23.78 -9.70 -13.25
CA ILE A 51 24.47 -8.70 -14.07
C ILE A 51 25.94 -9.13 -14.19
N ASP A 52 26.37 -9.42 -15.42
CA ASP A 52 27.77 -9.74 -15.70
C ASP A 52 28.59 -8.45 -15.86
N ASN A 53 29.07 -7.91 -14.75
CA ASN A 53 30.05 -6.83 -14.78
C ASN A 53 31.47 -7.43 -14.87
N SER A 54 32.07 -7.40 -16.05
CA SER A 54 33.43 -7.91 -16.34
C SER A 54 34.56 -7.25 -15.54
N SER A 55 34.27 -6.25 -14.70
CA SER A 55 35.25 -5.48 -13.91
C SER A 55 35.22 -5.76 -12.41
N ARG A 56 34.24 -6.52 -11.88
CA ARG A 56 34.13 -6.84 -10.46
C ARG A 56 33.76 -8.31 -10.29
N ASP A 57 34.53 -9.07 -9.51
CA ASP A 57 34.16 -10.44 -9.07
C ASP A 57 32.89 -10.49 -8.19
N ALA A 58 32.24 -9.35 -7.98
CA ALA A 58 31.02 -9.19 -7.22
C ALA A 58 29.79 -9.47 -8.09
N ALA A 59 28.98 -10.45 -7.70
CA ALA A 59 27.69 -10.71 -8.36
C ALA A 59 26.68 -9.59 -8.00
N GLU A 60 26.24 -8.84 -9.01
CA GLU A 60 25.13 -7.90 -8.89
C GLU A 60 23.85 -8.57 -9.41
N ILE A 61 22.74 -8.41 -8.67
CA ILE A 61 21.45 -9.02 -8.99
C ILE A 61 20.51 -7.94 -9.51
N LEU A 62 19.92 -8.19 -10.68
CA LEU A 62 18.90 -7.36 -11.29
C LEU A 62 17.52 -7.95 -10.99
N ILE A 63 16.62 -7.12 -10.49
CA ILE A 63 15.20 -7.46 -10.29
C ILE A 63 14.36 -6.50 -11.12
N GLU A 64 13.52 -7.08 -11.97
CA GLU A 64 12.64 -6.36 -12.90
C GLU A 64 11.19 -6.74 -12.59
N GLY A 65 10.24 -5.82 -12.76
CA GLY A 65 8.83 -6.08 -12.48
C GLY A 65 7.91 -5.04 -13.11
N THR A 66 6.66 -5.43 -13.38
CA THR A 66 5.68 -4.54 -14.07
C THR A 66 5.09 -3.46 -13.16
N THR A 67 5.00 -3.73 -11.85
CA THR A 67 4.54 -2.78 -10.82
C THR A 67 5.49 -2.78 -9.62
N ALA A 68 5.34 -1.83 -8.70
CA ALA A 68 6.16 -1.79 -7.48
C ALA A 68 5.89 -3.02 -6.59
N VAL A 69 4.65 -3.51 -6.53
CA VAL A 69 4.32 -4.80 -5.89
C VAL A 69 5.15 -5.94 -6.48
N GLU A 70 5.33 -6.00 -7.81
CA GLU A 70 6.06 -7.12 -8.43
C GLU A 70 7.56 -6.99 -8.22
N LEU A 71 8.09 -5.77 -8.26
CA LEU A 71 9.47 -5.49 -7.88
C LEU A 71 9.74 -5.91 -6.42
N SER A 72 8.84 -5.54 -5.51
CA SER A 72 8.95 -5.87 -4.08
C SER A 72 8.83 -7.38 -3.86
N SER A 73 7.91 -8.04 -4.55
CA SER A 73 7.73 -9.50 -4.52
C SER A 73 8.95 -10.23 -5.08
N GLY A 74 9.55 -9.73 -6.16
CA GLY A 74 10.77 -10.29 -6.73
C GLY A 74 11.97 -10.15 -5.79
N LEU A 75 12.10 -9.01 -5.10
CA LEU A 75 13.08 -8.83 -4.04
C LEU A 75 12.86 -9.82 -2.89
N HIS A 76 11.63 -9.93 -2.39
CA HIS A 76 11.30 -10.89 -1.34
C HIS A 76 11.56 -12.33 -1.76
N TRP A 77 11.24 -12.69 -3.01
CA TRP A 77 11.51 -14.00 -3.58
C TRP A 77 13.01 -14.31 -3.60
N TYR A 78 13.83 -13.39 -4.09
CA TYR A 78 15.28 -13.55 -4.10
C TYR A 78 15.83 -13.75 -2.68
N LEU A 79 15.44 -12.86 -1.76
CA LEU A 79 15.89 -12.93 -0.36
C LEU A 79 15.50 -14.27 0.28
N LYS A 80 14.27 -14.74 0.07
CA LYS A 80 13.79 -15.99 0.63
C LYS A 80 14.54 -17.21 0.11
N TYR A 81 14.70 -17.34 -1.21
CA TYR A 81 15.20 -18.57 -1.82
C TYR A 81 16.73 -18.61 -1.98
N TRP A 82 17.39 -17.47 -2.18
CA TRP A 82 18.86 -17.43 -2.35
C TRP A 82 19.60 -17.05 -1.07
N THR A 83 19.03 -16.18 -0.24
CA THR A 83 19.70 -15.74 0.99
C THR A 83 19.14 -16.40 2.25
N GLY A 84 18.03 -17.13 2.17
CA GLY A 84 17.38 -17.76 3.32
C GLY A 84 16.74 -16.77 4.30
N ALA A 85 16.51 -15.53 3.87
CA ALA A 85 15.89 -14.51 4.71
C ALA A 85 14.40 -14.76 4.91
N HIS A 86 13.85 -14.30 6.03
CA HIS A 86 12.44 -14.43 6.35
C HIS A 86 11.86 -13.11 6.88
N ILE A 87 10.69 -12.74 6.39
CA ILE A 87 9.99 -11.49 6.71
C ILE A 87 8.56 -11.81 7.13
N SER A 88 8.24 -11.58 8.41
CA SER A 88 6.88 -11.72 8.94
C SER A 88 6.55 -10.61 9.93
N TRP A 89 5.34 -10.66 10.50
CA TRP A 89 4.99 -9.79 11.62
C TRP A 89 5.90 -10.02 12.82
N ASP A 90 6.12 -8.96 13.61
CA ASP A 90 7.01 -8.97 14.78
C ASP A 90 6.66 -10.11 15.76
N LYS A 91 5.36 -10.39 15.96
CA LYS A 91 4.88 -11.45 16.87
C LYS A 91 4.97 -12.87 16.29
N THR A 92 5.24 -13.05 15.01
CA THR A 92 5.26 -14.38 14.34
C THR A 92 6.64 -14.77 13.83
N GLY A 93 7.69 -14.04 14.20
CA GLY A 93 9.08 -14.32 13.78
C GLY A 93 9.86 -13.09 13.34
N GLY A 94 9.17 -11.96 13.12
CA GLY A 94 9.76 -10.69 12.74
C GLY A 94 10.60 -10.76 11.46
N VAL A 95 11.71 -10.02 11.48
CA VAL A 95 12.64 -9.87 10.36
C VAL A 95 13.90 -10.68 10.64
N GLN A 96 14.15 -11.72 9.86
CA GLN A 96 15.32 -12.59 9.96
C GLN A 96 16.16 -12.45 8.69
N ILE A 97 17.14 -11.55 8.72
CA ILE A 97 17.98 -11.20 7.57
C ILE A 97 19.48 -11.42 7.84
N ALA A 98 19.82 -12.06 8.95
CA ALA A 98 21.22 -12.32 9.32
C ALA A 98 21.97 -13.20 8.30
N SER A 99 21.24 -13.96 7.48
CA SER A 99 21.77 -14.79 6.41
C SER A 99 22.02 -14.04 5.10
N VAL A 100 21.59 -12.77 4.98
CA VAL A 100 21.81 -11.94 3.79
C VAL A 100 23.28 -11.50 3.74
N PRO A 101 24.05 -11.90 2.70
CA PRO A 101 25.45 -11.50 2.58
C PRO A 101 25.61 -10.00 2.32
N SER A 102 26.80 -9.47 2.58
CA SER A 102 27.13 -8.09 2.23
C SER A 102 27.02 -7.83 0.72
N PRO A 103 26.80 -6.57 0.29
CA PRO A 103 26.79 -6.20 -1.12
C PRO A 103 28.02 -6.74 -1.85
N GLY A 104 27.79 -7.40 -2.98
CA GLY A 104 28.84 -8.01 -3.80
C GLY A 104 29.18 -9.46 -3.47
N SER A 105 28.67 -10.01 -2.37
CA SER A 105 28.71 -11.46 -2.06
C SER A 105 27.35 -12.14 -2.18
N LEU A 106 26.43 -11.51 -2.91
CA LEU A 106 25.09 -12.04 -3.13
C LEU A 106 25.16 -13.35 -3.96
N PRO A 107 24.42 -14.40 -3.58
CA PRO A 107 24.40 -15.65 -4.34
C PRO A 107 23.87 -15.43 -5.76
N ARG A 108 24.58 -15.97 -6.75
CA ARG A 108 24.13 -15.94 -8.15
C ARG A 108 22.90 -16.82 -8.33
N VAL A 109 22.07 -16.43 -9.29
CA VAL A 109 20.93 -17.24 -9.74
C VAL A 109 21.43 -18.30 -10.72
N ASP A 110 21.12 -19.58 -10.45
CA ASP A 110 21.65 -20.74 -11.22
C ASP A 110 21.18 -20.76 -12.69
N ALA A 111 20.04 -20.13 -13.00
CA ALA A 111 19.53 -19.95 -14.36
C ALA A 111 19.90 -18.58 -14.92
N GLN A 112 19.99 -18.43 -16.25
CA GLN A 112 20.22 -17.12 -16.91
C GLN A 112 19.23 -16.04 -16.40
N SER A 113 18.01 -16.43 -16.05
CA SER A 113 17.07 -15.62 -15.27
C SER A 113 15.91 -16.46 -14.73
N VAL A 114 15.31 -16.03 -13.62
CA VAL A 114 14.05 -16.57 -13.08
C VAL A 114 12.93 -15.59 -13.38
N LYS A 115 11.90 -16.02 -14.12
CA LYS A 115 10.68 -15.24 -14.37
C LYS A 115 9.52 -15.88 -13.58
N VAL A 116 8.78 -15.07 -12.83
CA VAL A 116 7.59 -15.50 -12.11
C VAL A 116 6.42 -14.64 -12.56
N GLU A 117 5.41 -15.29 -13.11
CA GLU A 117 4.17 -14.64 -13.52
C GLU A 117 3.12 -14.76 -12.43
N ARG A 118 2.33 -13.71 -12.25
CA ARG A 118 1.22 -13.73 -11.32
C ARG A 118 0.11 -14.63 -11.87
N PRO A 119 -0.36 -15.64 -11.12
CA PRO A 119 -1.35 -16.59 -11.61
C PRO A 119 -2.77 -15.99 -11.68
N VAL A 120 -3.04 -14.94 -10.91
CA VAL A 120 -4.35 -14.27 -10.86
C VAL A 120 -4.18 -12.75 -10.96
N PRO A 121 -5.17 -12.01 -11.50
CA PRO A 121 -5.05 -10.56 -11.60
C PRO A 121 -5.01 -9.85 -10.24
N TRP A 122 -5.67 -10.42 -9.23
CA TRP A 122 -5.88 -9.78 -7.92
C TRP A 122 -5.49 -10.72 -6.77
N ASN A 123 -4.52 -10.29 -5.98
CA ASN A 123 -4.14 -10.87 -4.70
C ASN A 123 -4.74 -10.00 -3.59
N TYR A 124 -5.83 -10.50 -3.03
CA TYR A 124 -6.62 -9.82 -2.02
C TYR A 124 -6.04 -10.02 -0.61
N TYR A 125 -6.17 -9.00 0.25
CA TYR A 125 -5.78 -9.09 1.65
C TYR A 125 -6.76 -8.37 2.58
N GLN A 126 -6.86 -8.91 3.81
CA GLN A 126 -7.70 -8.47 4.94
C GLN A 126 -9.15 -8.98 4.93
N ASN A 127 -9.76 -9.05 6.11
CA ASN A 127 -11.21 -9.14 6.30
C ASN A 127 -11.73 -7.81 6.88
N VAL A 128 -12.99 -7.45 6.64
CA VAL A 128 -13.65 -6.27 7.26
C VAL A 128 -13.48 -6.23 8.78
N VAL A 129 -13.53 -7.38 9.45
CA VAL A 129 -13.39 -7.48 10.90
C VAL A 129 -11.97 -7.20 11.40
N THR A 130 -10.95 -7.36 10.54
CA THR A 130 -9.54 -7.11 10.88
C THR A 130 -9.30 -5.65 11.27
N SER A 131 -10.10 -4.74 10.70
CA SER A 131 -10.04 -3.31 11.03
C SER A 131 -10.31 -3.04 12.52
N SER A 132 -11.19 -3.83 13.15
CA SER A 132 -11.51 -3.73 14.57
C SER A 132 -10.63 -4.61 15.45
N TYR A 133 -10.38 -5.86 15.03
CA TYR A 133 -9.63 -6.81 15.85
C TYR A 133 -8.13 -6.56 15.91
N SER A 134 -7.56 -6.00 14.84
CA SER A 134 -6.11 -5.85 14.71
C SER A 134 -5.69 -4.40 14.52
N PHE A 135 -6.36 -3.66 13.64
CA PHE A 135 -5.82 -2.38 13.13
C PHE A 135 -6.29 -1.13 13.88
N VAL A 136 -7.30 -1.25 14.74
CA VAL A 136 -7.98 -0.10 15.37
C VAL A 136 -7.00 0.84 16.08
N TRP A 137 -5.97 0.31 16.73
CA TRP A 137 -4.99 1.10 17.49
C TRP A 137 -3.67 1.32 16.74
N TRP A 138 -3.61 1.03 15.44
CA TRP A 138 -2.39 1.22 14.66
C TRP A 138 -2.18 2.68 14.31
N ASP A 139 -0.95 3.14 14.53
CA ASP A 139 -0.47 4.42 14.05
C ASP A 139 0.07 4.30 12.61
N TRP A 140 0.54 5.42 12.06
CA TRP A 140 1.16 5.43 10.73
C TRP A 140 2.37 4.48 10.65
N LYS A 141 3.20 4.44 11.69
CA LYS A 141 4.44 3.65 11.72
C LYS A 141 4.14 2.16 11.54
N ARG A 142 3.07 1.65 12.17
CA ARG A 142 2.64 0.26 12.00
C ARG A 142 1.98 0.01 10.65
N TRP A 143 1.19 0.97 10.15
CA TRP A 143 0.56 0.87 8.82
C TRP A 143 1.57 0.86 7.68
N GLU A 144 2.59 1.71 7.73
CA GLU A 144 3.69 1.76 6.76
C GLU A 144 4.34 0.38 6.63
N LYS A 145 4.75 -0.23 7.75
CA LYS A 145 5.27 -1.59 7.78
C LYS A 145 4.31 -2.63 7.19
N GLU A 146 3.00 -2.49 7.43
CA GLU A 146 2.02 -3.44 6.92
C GLU A 146 1.90 -3.36 5.39
N ILE A 147 1.86 -2.15 4.85
CA ILE A 147 1.74 -1.93 3.42
C ILE A 147 3.02 -2.38 2.69
N ASP A 148 4.20 -2.14 3.29
CA ASP A 148 5.46 -2.68 2.78
C ASP A 148 5.44 -4.21 2.77
N TRP A 149 4.97 -4.83 3.86
CA TRP A 149 4.82 -6.28 3.95
C TRP A 149 3.84 -6.81 2.90
N MET A 150 2.69 -6.14 2.68
CA MET A 150 1.75 -6.46 1.61
C MET A 150 2.43 -6.48 0.23
N ALA A 151 3.26 -5.46 -0.06
CA ALA A 151 3.99 -5.39 -1.33
C ALA A 151 4.98 -6.54 -1.48
N LEU A 152 5.72 -6.89 -0.42
CA LEU A 152 6.63 -8.04 -0.40
C LEU A 152 5.91 -9.38 -0.61
N GLN A 153 4.67 -9.50 -0.12
CA GLN A 153 3.83 -10.71 -0.32
C GLN A 153 3.07 -10.72 -1.66
N GLY A 154 3.21 -9.69 -2.49
CA GLY A 154 2.52 -9.63 -3.78
C GLY A 154 1.03 -9.26 -3.70
N VAL A 155 0.60 -8.62 -2.62
CA VAL A 155 -0.78 -8.13 -2.45
C VAL A 155 -0.98 -6.87 -3.28
N ASN A 156 -2.03 -6.85 -4.10
CA ASN A 156 -2.38 -5.69 -4.93
C ASN A 156 -3.83 -5.20 -4.75
N LEU A 157 -4.64 -5.89 -3.94
CA LEU A 157 -6.02 -5.51 -3.62
C LEU A 157 -6.26 -5.55 -2.10
N PRO A 158 -5.61 -4.68 -1.31
CA PRO A 158 -5.88 -4.58 0.13
C PRO A 158 -7.16 -3.77 0.41
N LEU A 159 -7.81 -4.00 1.54
CA LEU A 159 -8.91 -3.13 1.99
C LEU A 159 -8.38 -1.87 2.70
N ALA A 160 -9.14 -0.77 2.59
CA ALA A 160 -8.79 0.50 3.22
C ALA A 160 -10.03 1.14 3.90
N PHE A 161 -10.34 0.70 5.12
CA PHE A 161 -11.52 1.12 5.89
C PHE A 161 -11.27 2.23 6.92
N THR A 162 -10.04 2.70 7.07
CA THR A 162 -9.71 3.72 8.08
C THR A 162 -10.44 5.03 7.76
N GLY A 163 -11.04 5.68 8.76
CA GLY A 163 -11.63 7.02 8.62
C GLY A 163 -12.93 7.14 7.81
N GLN A 164 -13.66 6.04 7.55
CA GLN A 164 -14.94 6.09 6.84
C GLN A 164 -15.99 6.96 7.55
N GLU A 165 -16.00 6.94 8.88
CA GLU A 165 -16.96 7.68 9.70
C GLU A 165 -16.80 9.20 9.53
N ALA A 166 -15.57 9.68 9.31
CA ALA A 166 -15.30 11.09 9.05
C ALA A 166 -15.84 11.55 7.67
N ILE A 167 -15.90 10.63 6.70
CA ILE A 167 -16.52 10.90 5.39
C ILE A 167 -18.03 10.94 5.52
N TRP A 168 -18.62 10.04 6.32
CA TRP A 168 -20.05 10.03 6.62
C TRP A 168 -20.52 11.32 7.30
N GLN A 169 -19.81 11.77 8.34
CA GLN A 169 -20.14 13.01 9.04
C GLN A 169 -20.19 14.20 8.08
N LYS A 170 -19.23 14.29 7.15
CA LYS A 170 -19.16 15.37 6.15
C LYS A 170 -20.16 15.20 5.00
N GLY A 171 -20.43 13.98 4.57
CA GLY A 171 -21.24 13.69 3.39
C GLY A 171 -22.74 13.90 3.60
N PHE A 172 -23.24 13.69 4.81
CA PHE A 172 -24.67 13.77 5.11
C PHE A 172 -25.09 15.04 5.87
N ASN A 173 -24.14 15.93 6.20
CA ASN A 173 -24.38 17.16 6.97
C ASN A 173 -25.23 16.89 8.25
N VAL A 174 -24.94 15.77 8.92
CA VAL A 174 -25.68 15.30 10.09
C VAL A 174 -25.09 15.94 11.33
N SER A 175 -25.95 16.30 12.29
CA SER A 175 -25.51 16.87 13.57
C SER A 175 -24.62 15.87 14.33
N SER A 176 -23.77 16.38 15.21
CA SER A 176 -22.89 15.51 16.00
C SER A 176 -23.71 14.61 16.93
N GLU A 177 -24.84 15.14 17.38
CA GLU A 177 -25.80 14.53 18.29
C GLU A 177 -26.48 13.31 17.67
N ASP A 178 -26.90 13.41 16.41
CA ASP A 178 -27.54 12.30 15.67
C ASP A 178 -26.53 11.15 15.38
N LEU A 179 -25.24 11.47 15.28
CA LEU A 179 -24.19 10.47 15.03
C LEU A 179 -23.76 9.69 16.29
N TYR A 180 -24.01 10.23 17.48
CA TYR A 180 -23.60 9.58 18.74
C TYR A 180 -24.25 8.22 18.96
N GLY A 181 -25.49 8.03 18.49
CA GLY A 181 -26.19 6.75 18.55
C GLY A 181 -25.94 5.83 17.34
N PHE A 182 -25.41 6.36 16.24
CA PHE A 182 -25.29 5.63 14.98
C PHE A 182 -24.04 4.74 14.91
N PHE A 183 -22.87 5.32 15.21
CA PHE A 183 -21.60 4.61 15.16
C PHE A 183 -21.31 3.87 16.46
N GLY A 184 -20.77 2.65 16.33
CA GLY A 184 -20.11 1.98 17.45
C GLY A 184 -18.79 2.66 17.84
N GLY A 185 -18.24 2.25 18.97
CA GLY A 185 -16.89 2.64 19.40
C GLY A 185 -15.79 2.13 18.46
N PRO A 186 -14.56 2.65 18.57
CA PRO A 186 -13.44 2.29 17.69
C PRO A 186 -13.25 0.80 17.48
N ALA A 187 -13.27 0.02 18.57
CA ALA A 187 -13.06 -1.42 18.55
C ALA A 187 -14.25 -2.21 17.96
N PHE A 188 -15.39 -1.57 17.71
CA PHE A 188 -16.61 -2.20 17.21
C PHE A 188 -17.03 -1.71 15.81
N LEU A 189 -16.22 -0.83 15.20
CA LEU A 189 -16.53 -0.21 13.92
C LEU A 189 -16.78 -1.23 12.80
N ALA A 190 -16.11 -2.37 12.77
CA ALA A 190 -16.35 -3.39 11.74
C ALA A 190 -17.81 -3.89 11.74
N TRP A 191 -18.39 -4.19 12.90
CA TRP A 191 -19.79 -4.61 12.99
C TRP A 191 -20.75 -3.46 12.77
N SER A 192 -20.39 -2.26 13.22
CA SER A 192 -21.21 -1.08 13.01
C SER A 192 -21.34 -0.72 11.53
N ARG A 193 -20.21 -0.77 10.83
CA ARG A 193 -20.12 -0.69 9.37
C ARG A 193 -21.03 -1.72 8.69
N MET A 194 -21.00 -2.98 9.13
CA MET A 194 -21.85 -4.02 8.55
C MET A 194 -23.34 -3.91 8.91
N GLY A 195 -23.75 -2.90 9.70
CA GLY A 195 -25.15 -2.74 10.14
C GLY A 195 -25.59 -3.72 11.22
N ASN A 196 -24.65 -4.44 11.85
CA ASN A 196 -24.95 -5.41 12.90
C ASN A 196 -25.08 -4.77 14.28
N LEU A 197 -24.52 -3.56 14.48
CA LEU A 197 -24.40 -2.93 15.80
C LEU A 197 -24.38 -1.40 15.69
N HIS A 198 -25.06 -0.71 16.60
CA HIS A 198 -25.12 0.75 16.65
C HIS A 198 -24.86 1.24 18.06
N GLY A 199 -24.17 2.38 18.21
CA GLY A 199 -23.91 3.08 19.47
C GLY A 199 -22.99 2.38 20.48
N TRP A 200 -22.84 1.06 20.43
CA TRP A 200 -22.11 0.30 21.44
C TRP A 200 -20.61 0.65 21.50
N GLY A 201 -20.15 1.04 22.68
CA GLY A 201 -18.77 1.49 22.92
C GLY A 201 -18.44 2.88 22.36
N GLY A 202 -19.43 3.59 21.79
CA GLY A 202 -19.32 4.98 21.37
C GLY A 202 -19.53 5.97 22.53
N PRO A 203 -19.61 7.28 22.23
CA PRO A 203 -19.50 7.89 20.90
C PRO A 203 -18.05 8.02 20.40
N LEU A 204 -17.89 8.19 19.09
CA LEU A 204 -16.60 8.60 18.52
C LEU A 204 -16.37 10.10 18.76
N SER A 205 -15.20 10.46 19.27
CA SER A 205 -14.82 11.87 19.42
C SER A 205 -14.45 12.49 18.07
N GLN A 206 -14.62 13.82 17.94
CA GLN A 206 -14.18 14.53 16.72
C GLN A 206 -12.68 14.34 16.46
N ASN A 207 -11.86 14.36 17.53
CA ASN A 207 -10.43 14.12 17.41
C ASN A 207 -10.11 12.73 16.83
N TRP A 208 -10.86 11.70 17.19
CA TRP A 208 -10.71 10.37 16.57
C TRP A 208 -11.00 10.42 15.07
N LEU A 209 -12.11 11.03 14.66
CA LEU A 209 -12.49 11.15 13.25
C LEU A 209 -11.43 11.87 12.42
N ASP A 210 -10.92 12.99 12.94
CA ASP A 210 -9.90 13.80 12.27
C ASP A 210 -8.57 13.05 12.15
N GLN A 211 -8.15 12.34 13.21
CA GLN A 211 -6.94 11.51 13.20
C GLN A 211 -7.05 10.34 12.21
N GLN A 212 -8.19 9.64 12.20
CA GLN A 212 -8.43 8.51 11.30
C GLN A 212 -8.48 8.97 9.83
N LEU A 213 -9.09 10.12 9.55
CA LEU A 213 -9.09 10.70 8.20
C LEU A 213 -7.67 11.05 7.73
N LYS A 214 -6.85 11.65 8.62
CA LYS A 214 -5.45 11.97 8.31
C LYS A 214 -4.63 10.70 8.07
N LEU A 215 -4.84 9.66 8.88
CA LEU A 215 -4.18 8.37 8.73
C LEU A 215 -4.56 7.70 7.40
N GLN A 216 -5.85 7.66 7.07
CA GLN A 216 -6.33 7.05 5.83
C GLN A 216 -5.73 7.69 4.58
N LYS A 217 -5.56 9.02 4.56
CA LYS A 217 -4.91 9.70 3.43
C LYS A 217 -3.48 9.19 3.20
N ARG A 218 -2.71 8.96 4.27
CA ARG A 218 -1.36 8.41 4.19
C ARG A 218 -1.36 6.96 3.71
N ILE A 219 -2.27 6.14 4.25
CA ILE A 219 -2.46 4.73 3.84
C ILE A 219 -2.73 4.65 2.33
N LEU A 220 -3.70 5.43 1.84
CA LEU A 220 -4.07 5.43 0.44
C LEU A 220 -2.94 5.93 -0.47
N SER A 221 -2.22 6.98 -0.07
CA SER A 221 -1.08 7.49 -0.85
C SER A 221 -0.03 6.39 -1.04
N HIS A 222 0.39 5.74 0.04
CA HIS A 222 1.44 4.72 -0.01
C HIS A 222 1.01 3.46 -0.77
N MET A 223 -0.24 3.01 -0.59
CA MET A 223 -0.80 1.91 -1.37
C MET A 223 -0.79 2.20 -2.88
N VAL A 224 -1.20 3.42 -3.29
CA VAL A 224 -1.22 3.83 -4.70
C VAL A 224 0.20 3.99 -5.25
N GLU A 225 1.14 4.53 -4.47
CA GLU A 225 2.56 4.64 -4.82
C GLU A 225 3.18 3.27 -5.12
N LEU A 226 2.78 2.24 -4.37
CA LEU A 226 3.21 0.86 -4.61
C LEU A 226 2.45 0.16 -5.76
N GLY A 227 1.44 0.80 -6.34
CA GLY A 227 0.62 0.24 -7.42
C GLY A 227 -0.43 -0.76 -6.94
N MET A 228 -0.86 -0.66 -5.69
CA MET A 228 -2.03 -1.38 -5.17
C MET A 228 -3.32 -0.64 -5.51
N THR A 229 -4.41 -1.40 -5.61
CA THR A 229 -5.77 -0.90 -5.79
C THR A 229 -6.52 -1.10 -4.47
N PRO A 230 -6.63 -0.09 -3.59
CA PRO A 230 -7.31 -0.25 -2.32
C PRO A 230 -8.82 -0.42 -2.50
N GLY A 231 -9.38 -1.50 -1.92
CA GLY A 231 -10.81 -1.71 -1.82
C GLY A 231 -11.41 -0.82 -0.74
N ILE A 232 -12.32 0.07 -1.14
CA ILE A 232 -13.06 0.94 -0.22
C ILE A 232 -14.52 0.52 -0.27
N LEU A 233 -15.14 0.32 0.89
CA LEU A 233 -16.57 0.07 0.98
C LEU A 233 -17.30 1.39 1.18
N TRP A 234 -18.09 1.81 0.19
CA TRP A 234 -19.09 2.85 0.41
C TRP A 234 -20.33 2.19 1.00
N MET A 235 -20.65 2.51 2.25
CA MET A 235 -21.96 2.21 2.80
C MET A 235 -22.91 3.27 2.27
N GLY A 236 -23.61 2.97 1.19
CA GLY A 236 -24.75 3.75 0.77
C GLY A 236 -26.00 3.11 1.35
N ILE A 237 -26.40 3.48 2.57
CA ILE A 237 -27.78 3.20 3.01
C ILE A 237 -28.64 4.32 2.44
N ARG A 238 -29.20 4.08 1.26
CA ARG A 238 -30.59 4.44 0.92
C ARG A 238 -31.16 3.25 0.18
N ASP A 239 -32.39 2.91 0.51
CA ASP A 239 -33.17 1.82 -0.09
C ASP A 239 -32.89 1.67 -1.60
N GLY A 240 -32.43 0.48 -2.01
CA GLY A 240 -32.57 0.01 -3.40
C GLY A 240 -31.36 0.06 -4.35
N ALA A 241 -30.15 0.49 -3.95
CA ALA A 241 -29.03 0.53 -4.90
C ALA A 241 -27.67 0.11 -4.33
N VAL A 242 -27.46 -1.21 -4.19
CA VAL A 242 -26.11 -1.78 -4.07
C VAL A 242 -25.46 -1.73 -5.45
N ARG A 243 -24.60 -0.74 -5.69
CA ARG A 243 -23.62 -0.80 -6.77
C ARG A 243 -22.23 -0.55 -6.19
N ILE A 244 -21.41 -1.59 -6.30
CA ILE A 244 -19.99 -1.60 -5.98
C ILE A 244 -19.30 -0.49 -6.78
N PHE A 245 -18.69 0.49 -6.11
CA PHE A 245 -17.94 1.58 -6.74
C PHE A 245 -16.51 1.61 -6.20
N LEU A 246 -15.59 0.95 -6.91
CA LEU A 246 -14.19 0.73 -6.49
C LEU A 246 -13.19 1.81 -6.95
N VAL A 247 -13.54 2.69 -7.90
CA VAL A 247 -12.54 3.56 -8.58
C VAL A 247 -12.81 5.07 -8.45
N HIS A 248 -14.07 5.49 -8.34
CA HIS A 248 -14.43 6.91 -8.37
C HIS A 248 -13.97 7.69 -7.11
N GLN A 249 -13.83 6.99 -5.98
CA GLN A 249 -13.61 7.63 -4.68
C GLN A 249 -12.13 7.93 -4.38
N ILE A 250 -11.21 7.08 -4.85
CA ILE A 250 -9.77 7.35 -4.82
C ILE A 250 -9.47 8.63 -5.62
N LEU A 251 -10.10 8.78 -6.79
CA LEU A 251 -9.98 9.98 -7.61
C LEU A 251 -10.59 11.21 -6.92
N CYS A 252 -11.75 11.11 -6.25
CA CYS A 252 -12.31 12.25 -5.49
C CYS A 252 -11.41 12.67 -4.31
N LEU A 253 -10.83 11.72 -3.58
CA LEU A 253 -9.92 12.01 -2.46
C LEU A 253 -8.59 12.62 -2.93
N LEU A 254 -8.02 12.15 -4.05
CA LEU A 254 -6.79 12.70 -4.64
C LEU A 254 -7.03 14.02 -5.40
N LYS A 255 -8.19 14.21 -6.04
CA LYS A 255 -8.55 15.45 -6.74
C LYS A 255 -8.83 16.61 -5.78
N TRP A 256 -9.23 16.31 -4.54
CA TRP A 256 -9.38 17.30 -3.47
C TRP A 256 -8.06 17.98 -3.06
N GLU A 257 -6.90 17.31 -3.16
CA GLU A 257 -5.60 17.96 -2.91
C GLU A 257 -5.27 19.05 -3.93
N ARG A 258 -5.66 18.87 -5.20
CA ARG A 258 -5.42 19.88 -6.25
C ARG A 258 -6.19 21.18 -6.03
N HIS A 259 -7.30 21.16 -5.28
CA HIS A 259 -8.02 22.38 -4.91
C HIS A 259 -7.44 23.10 -3.69
N LEU A 260 -6.62 22.44 -2.86
CA LEU A 260 -5.96 23.06 -1.71
C LEU A 260 -4.53 23.53 -2.03
N SER A 261 -3.93 23.06 -3.13
CA SER A 261 -2.61 23.50 -3.60
C SER A 261 -2.63 24.70 -4.56
N SER A 262 -3.81 25.16 -5.01
CA SER A 262 -3.95 26.25 -6.00
C SER A 262 -4.19 27.64 -5.39
N SER A 263 -4.43 27.75 -4.08
CA SER A 263 -4.70 29.03 -3.40
C SER A 263 -3.43 29.81 -3.03
N LYS A 264 -2.57 30.07 -4.03
CA LYS A 264 -1.62 31.20 -4.02
C LYS A 264 -1.45 31.76 -5.43
N LEU A 265 -2.46 32.50 -5.89
CA LEU A 265 -2.24 33.68 -6.72
C LEU A 265 -2.79 34.87 -5.94
N LYS A 266 -1.84 35.68 -5.48
CA LYS A 266 -2.01 36.92 -4.74
C LYS A 266 -2.78 37.93 -5.60
N ASN A 267 -3.61 38.71 -4.93
CA ASN A 267 -3.86 40.13 -5.15
C ASN A 267 -4.15 40.56 -6.59
N MET A 268 -5.43 40.84 -6.87
CA MET A 268 -5.74 42.02 -7.69
C MET A 268 -6.12 43.15 -6.72
N VAL A 269 -5.25 44.15 -6.70
CA VAL A 269 -5.41 45.46 -6.07
C VAL A 269 -6.36 46.30 -6.94
N MET A 270 -7.18 47.11 -6.27
CA MET A 270 -8.19 48.08 -6.78
C MET A 270 -9.50 47.50 -7.31
#